data_AF-A0A9W9FPL1-F1
#
_entry.id   AF-A0A9W9FPL1-F1
#
_cell.length_a   1.000
_cell.length_b   1.000
_cell.length_c   1.000
_cell.angle_alpha   90.00
_cell.angle_beta   90.00
_cell.angle_gamma   90.00
#
_symmetry.space_group_name_H-M   'P 1'
#
loop_
_entity.id
_entity.type
_entity.pdbx_description
1 polymer ?
#
loop_
_entity_poly.entity_id
_entity_poly.type
_entity_poly.pdbx_seq_one_letter_code
_entity_poly.pdbx_strand_id
1 'polypeptide(L)'
;MSDFCTEITPQCPVELTTYGYYPNLGGNTFFTIYFGLLGIAQVCLGAYFRTWTFLAALGIGTFMEAAGYVGRILMHYNPWSTPAFRLQIFCLILAPTFIAAGIYLTLKHIIVYIGPEYSRLNPKLFTWIFIGCDVGSIILQAAGGGVANAAGTDQDMINAGNNIIIAGIAFQVATMSICGILALDFFIASRKHWRGGSPREDMTEKRGKRMWWGFSAEVAAYTTVLIRCIYR
;
A
#
# COMPACT_ATOMS: atom_id res chain seq x y z
N MET A 1 -33.03 -2.21 -13.70
CA MET A 1 -33.93 -1.61 -12.68
C MET A 1 -33.15 -1.44 -11.38
N SER A 2 -32.05 -0.70 -11.45
CA SER A 2 -31.08 -0.49 -10.36
C SER A 2 -30.53 0.94 -10.37
N ASP A 3 -30.83 1.73 -11.41
CA ASP A 3 -30.33 3.11 -11.62
C ASP A 3 -31.01 4.18 -10.75
N PHE A 4 -32.00 3.83 -9.92
CA PHE A 4 -32.76 4.80 -9.11
C PHE A 4 -32.71 4.55 -7.60
N CYS A 5 -31.98 3.53 -7.15
CA CYS A 5 -31.86 3.23 -5.72
C CYS A 5 -30.76 4.09 -5.09
N THR A 6 -31.14 5.11 -4.32
CA THR A 6 -30.22 5.99 -3.59
C THR A 6 -30.19 5.72 -2.09
N GLU A 7 -31.18 5.00 -1.55
CA GLU A 7 -31.35 4.68 -0.14
C GLU A 7 -31.99 3.30 0.04
N ILE A 8 -31.82 2.70 1.22
CA ILE A 8 -32.41 1.40 1.55
C ILE A 8 -33.92 1.55 1.66
N THR A 9 -34.64 0.96 0.71
CA THR A 9 -36.11 0.90 0.69
C THR A 9 -36.55 -0.54 0.42
N PRO A 10 -37.81 -0.91 0.71
CA PRO A 10 -38.33 -2.27 0.43
C PRO A 10 -38.18 -2.71 -1.03
N GLN A 11 -38.02 -1.75 -1.95
CA GLN A 11 -37.81 -1.96 -3.39
C GLN A 11 -36.32 -2.06 -3.77
N CYS A 12 -35.41 -1.67 -2.88
CA CYS A 12 -33.95 -1.64 -3.04
C CYS A 12 -33.25 -2.36 -1.87
N PRO A 13 -33.42 -3.69 -1.71
CA PRO A 13 -32.81 -4.46 -0.65
C PRO A 13 -31.27 -4.45 -0.73
N VAL A 14 -30.63 -4.64 0.42
CA VAL A 14 -29.17 -4.61 0.59
C VAL A 14 -28.47 -5.72 -0.21
N GLU A 15 -29.19 -6.81 -0.50
CA GLU A 15 -28.71 -7.92 -1.32
C GLU A 15 -28.42 -7.52 -2.78
N LEU A 16 -29.06 -6.44 -3.27
CA LEU A 16 -28.82 -5.89 -4.61
C LEU A 16 -27.67 -4.87 -4.66
N THR A 17 -27.04 -4.58 -3.51
CA THR A 17 -25.88 -3.68 -3.44
C THR A 17 -24.60 -4.44 -3.78
N THR A 18 -23.53 -3.74 -4.17
CA THR A 18 -22.27 -4.37 -4.62
C THR A 18 -21.64 -5.33 -3.60
N TYR A 19 -21.89 -5.11 -2.31
CA TYR A 19 -21.41 -5.98 -1.24
C TYR A 19 -22.42 -7.07 -0.83
N GLY A 20 -23.71 -6.86 -1.03
CA GLY A 20 -24.76 -7.80 -0.59
C GLY A 20 -24.92 -7.91 0.93
N TYR A 21 -24.08 -7.22 1.72
CA TYR A 21 -24.10 -7.20 3.18
C TYR A 21 -23.70 -5.83 3.72
N TYR A 22 -24.11 -5.52 4.95
CA TYR A 22 -23.66 -4.32 5.66
C TYR A 22 -22.22 -4.48 6.16
N PRO A 23 -21.29 -3.59 5.79
CA PRO A 23 -19.94 -3.60 6.32
C PRO A 23 -19.95 -3.52 7.86
N ASN A 24 -19.06 -4.23 8.56
CA ASN A 24 -19.01 -4.18 10.02
C ASN A 24 -18.57 -2.77 10.52
N LEU A 25 -19.48 -2.05 11.18
CA LEU A 25 -19.23 -0.68 11.65
C LEU A 25 -18.10 -0.61 12.68
N GLY A 26 -18.08 -1.53 13.64
CA GLY A 26 -17.09 -1.54 14.72
C GLY A 26 -15.67 -1.74 14.20
N GLY A 27 -15.47 -2.74 13.33
CA GLY A 27 -14.17 -3.04 12.73
C GLY A 27 -13.66 -1.90 11.85
N ASN A 28 -14.51 -1.35 10.98
CA ASN A 28 -14.12 -0.25 10.09
C ASN A 28 -13.81 1.04 10.85
N THR A 29 -14.55 1.32 11.93
CA THR A 29 -14.29 2.47 12.82
C THR A 29 -12.96 2.31 13.54
N PHE A 30 -12.67 1.12 14.08
CA PHE A 30 -11.39 0.84 14.71
C PHE A 30 -10.22 1.07 13.75
N PHE A 31 -10.27 0.51 12.53
CA PHE A 31 -9.20 0.70 11.55
C PHE A 31 -9.07 2.16 11.10
N THR A 32 -10.17 2.88 10.95
CA THR A 32 -10.14 4.32 10.62
C THR A 32 -9.38 5.11 11.68
N ILE A 33 -9.71 4.92 12.95
CA ILE A 33 -9.05 5.62 14.06
C ILE A 33 -7.59 5.17 14.15
N TYR A 34 -7.31 3.88 14.01
CA TYR A 34 -5.97 3.32 14.05
C TYR A 34 -5.05 3.92 12.98
N PHE A 35 -5.46 3.89 11.71
CA PHE A 35 -4.69 4.47 10.62
C PHE A 35 -4.62 6.01 10.71
N GLY A 36 -5.68 6.66 11.20
CA GLY A 36 -5.69 8.11 11.43
C GLY A 36 -4.66 8.54 12.49
N LEU A 37 -4.63 7.84 13.64
CA LEU A 37 -3.65 8.11 14.70
C LEU A 37 -2.22 7.83 14.24
N LEU A 38 -2.00 6.72 13.53
CA LEU A 38 -0.70 6.40 12.94
C LEU A 38 -0.26 7.46 11.92
N GLY A 39 -1.19 7.93 11.08
CA GLY A 39 -0.92 9.00 10.11
C GLY A 39 -0.51 10.30 10.78
N ILE A 40 -1.24 10.72 11.83
CA ILE A 40 -0.88 11.91 12.61
C ILE A 40 0.49 11.74 13.27
N ALA A 41 0.73 10.62 13.96
CA ALA A 41 2.01 10.33 14.60
C ALA A 41 3.16 10.36 13.58
N GLN A 42 2.93 9.80 12.38
CA GLN A 42 3.91 9.79 11.31
C GLN A 42 4.21 11.18 10.75
N VAL A 43 3.19 12.03 10.59
CA VAL A 43 3.37 13.43 10.19
C VAL A 43 4.15 14.20 11.25
N CYS A 44 3.83 14.02 12.53
CA CYS A 44 4.56 14.66 13.63
C CYS A 44 6.02 14.24 13.66
N LEU A 45 6.30 12.93 13.55
CA LEU A 45 7.67 12.39 13.53
C LEU A 45 8.42 12.86 12.27
N GLY A 46 7.81 12.77 11.10
CA GLY A 46 8.46 13.19 9.86
C GLY A 46 8.73 14.69 9.78
N ALA A 47 7.85 15.52 10.37
CA ALA A 47 8.08 16.96 10.50
C ALA A 47 9.20 17.26 11.49
N TYR A 48 9.25 16.54 12.62
CA TYR A 48 10.29 16.68 13.63
C TYR A 48 11.68 16.27 13.09
N PHE A 49 11.77 15.14 12.40
CA PHE A 49 13.02 14.63 11.81
C PHE A 49 13.33 15.20 10.42
N ARG A 50 12.48 16.08 9.88
CA ARG A 50 12.61 16.72 8.55
C ARG A 50 12.80 15.75 7.38
N THR A 51 12.20 14.56 7.45
CA THR A 51 12.26 13.52 6.41
C THR A 51 11.11 13.68 5.41
N TRP A 52 11.10 14.78 4.66
CA TRP A 52 9.98 15.20 3.80
C TRP A 52 9.46 14.15 2.82
N THR A 53 10.34 13.41 2.14
CA THR A 53 9.92 12.38 1.16
C THR A 53 9.27 11.17 1.82
N PHE A 54 9.80 10.75 2.98
CA PHE A 54 9.25 9.66 3.77
C PHE A 54 7.93 10.05 4.44
N LEU A 55 7.85 11.29 4.94
CA LEU A 55 6.62 11.89 5.46
C LEU A 55 5.53 11.93 4.38
N ALA A 56 5.85 12.40 3.19
CA ALA A 56 4.88 12.48 2.10
C ALA A 56 4.36 11.08 1.71
N ALA A 57 5.26 10.12 1.47
CA ALA A 57 4.86 8.77 1.06
C ALA A 57 4.02 8.07 2.14
N LEU A 58 4.52 7.97 3.38
CA LEU A 58 3.81 7.22 4.42
C LEU A 58 2.60 7.98 4.96
N GLY A 59 2.66 9.30 5.02
CA GLY A 59 1.53 10.16 5.40
C GLY A 59 0.37 10.02 4.41
N ILE A 60 0.63 10.17 3.11
CA ILE A 60 -0.40 10.00 2.08
C ILE A 60 -0.97 8.57 2.15
N GLY A 61 -0.12 7.55 2.23
CA GLY A 61 -0.58 6.15 2.32
C GLY A 61 -1.49 5.87 3.53
N THR A 62 -1.12 6.36 4.72
CA THR A 62 -1.90 6.16 5.95
C THR A 62 -3.20 6.95 5.98
N PHE A 63 -3.21 8.19 5.47
CA PHE A 63 -4.45 8.96 5.32
C PHE A 63 -5.37 8.36 4.25
N MET A 64 -4.81 7.80 3.17
CA MET A 64 -5.61 7.08 2.18
C MET A 64 -6.24 5.81 2.75
N GLU A 65 -5.52 5.03 3.57
CA GLU A 65 -6.15 3.91 4.30
C GLU A 65 -7.32 4.41 5.16
N ALA A 66 -7.09 5.44 5.97
CA ALA A 66 -8.13 6.02 6.82
C ALA A 66 -9.35 6.49 5.99
N ALA A 67 -9.13 7.22 4.89
CA ALA A 67 -10.19 7.65 3.99
C ALA A 67 -10.94 6.48 3.33
N GLY A 68 -10.22 5.40 2.99
CA GLY A 68 -10.82 4.18 2.47
C GLY A 68 -11.76 3.50 3.48
N TYR A 69 -11.36 3.44 4.75
CA TYR A 69 -12.22 2.93 5.82
C TYR A 69 -13.37 3.88 6.16
N VAL A 70 -13.20 5.20 6.04
CA VAL A 70 -14.31 6.17 6.11
C VAL A 70 -15.33 5.88 5.00
N GLY A 71 -14.87 5.59 3.77
CA GLY A 71 -15.74 5.13 2.68
C GLY A 71 -16.56 3.90 3.09
N ARG A 72 -15.94 2.90 3.75
CA ARG A 72 -16.65 1.72 4.28
C ARG A 72 -17.68 2.06 5.35
N ILE A 73 -17.37 3.00 6.24
CA ILE A 73 -18.32 3.47 7.26
C ILE A 73 -19.51 4.16 6.58
N LEU A 74 -19.25 5.00 5.58
CA LEU A 74 -20.31 5.68 4.84
C LEU A 74 -21.22 4.69 4.09
N MET A 75 -20.66 3.63 3.53
CA MET A 75 -21.43 2.53 2.95
C MET A 75 -22.21 1.69 3.97
N HIS A 76 -21.85 1.71 5.26
CA HIS A 76 -22.68 1.08 6.29
C HIS A 76 -24.01 1.81 6.46
N TYR A 77 -23.98 3.15 6.43
CA TYR A 77 -25.19 3.98 6.55
C TYR A 77 -25.96 4.04 5.22
N ASN A 78 -25.27 4.14 4.09
CA ASN A 78 -25.88 4.13 2.78
C ASN A 78 -25.08 3.26 1.77
N PRO A 79 -25.39 1.96 1.66
CA PRO A 79 -24.73 1.02 0.75
C PRO A 79 -24.90 1.38 -0.74
N TRP A 80 -25.91 2.17 -1.09
CA TRP A 80 -26.22 2.59 -2.46
C TRP A 80 -25.41 3.82 -2.90
N SER A 81 -24.64 4.42 -2.00
CA SER A 81 -23.85 5.61 -2.31
C SER A 81 -22.65 5.29 -3.22
N THR A 82 -22.84 5.48 -4.53
CA THR A 82 -21.77 5.43 -5.55
C THR A 82 -20.52 6.25 -5.19
N PRO A 83 -20.60 7.49 -4.65
CA PRO A 83 -19.39 8.23 -4.27
C PRO A 83 -18.62 7.59 -3.12
N ALA A 84 -19.29 6.96 -2.14
CA ALA A 84 -18.62 6.28 -1.03
C ALA A 84 -17.90 5.03 -1.50
N PHE A 85 -18.54 4.25 -2.38
CA PHE A 85 -17.96 3.06 -3.00
C PHE A 85 -16.71 3.41 -3.82
N ARG A 86 -16.80 4.45 -4.65
CA ARG A 86 -15.66 4.96 -5.42
C ARG A 86 -14.53 5.42 -4.50
N LEU A 87 -14.83 6.26 -3.51
CA LEU A 87 -13.83 6.75 -2.55
C LEU A 87 -13.10 5.59 -1.88
N GLN A 88 -13.84 4.61 -1.36
CA GLN A 88 -13.25 3.44 -0.75
C GLN A 88 -12.30 2.72 -1.71
N ILE A 89 -12.81 2.35 -2.89
CA ILE A 89 -12.02 1.60 -3.86
C ILE A 89 -10.76 2.39 -4.21
N PHE A 90 -10.87 3.63 -4.68
CA PHE A 90 -9.71 4.44 -5.04
C PHE A 90 -8.70 4.59 -3.89
N CYS A 91 -9.15 4.90 -2.68
CA CYS A 91 -8.26 5.08 -1.54
C CYS A 91 -7.55 3.78 -1.13
N LEU A 92 -8.27 2.66 -1.02
CA LEU A 92 -7.67 1.37 -0.63
C LEU A 92 -6.75 0.80 -1.72
N ILE A 93 -7.00 1.17 -2.98
CA ILE A 93 -6.18 0.82 -4.15
C ILE A 93 -4.83 1.54 -4.11
N LEU A 94 -4.83 2.85 -3.86
CA LEU A 94 -3.65 3.70 -3.95
C LEU A 94 -2.78 3.67 -2.69
N ALA A 95 -3.41 3.51 -1.52
CA ALA A 95 -2.73 3.46 -0.23
C ALA A 95 -1.51 2.51 -0.16
N PRO A 96 -1.59 1.22 -0.55
CA PRO A 96 -0.46 0.30 -0.44
C PRO A 96 0.75 0.73 -1.28
N THR A 97 0.52 1.39 -2.42
CA THR A 97 1.60 1.86 -3.29
C THR A 97 2.41 2.98 -2.64
N PHE A 98 1.74 3.92 -1.96
CA PHE A 98 2.42 4.98 -1.21
C PHE A 98 3.18 4.44 0.02
N ILE A 99 2.60 3.44 0.69
CA ILE A 99 3.29 2.75 1.80
C ILE A 99 4.52 2.00 1.27
N ALA A 100 4.42 1.31 0.13
CA ALA A 100 5.54 0.62 -0.52
C ALA A 100 6.65 1.59 -0.92
N ALA A 101 6.32 2.77 -1.47
CA ALA A 101 7.28 3.82 -1.76
C ALA A 101 8.05 4.26 -0.49
N GLY A 102 7.37 4.35 0.66
CA GLY A 102 8.01 4.59 1.96
C GLY A 102 9.03 3.51 2.31
N ILE A 103 8.68 2.24 2.13
CA ILE A 103 9.57 1.09 2.38
C ILE A 103 10.78 1.09 1.42
N TYR A 104 10.60 1.47 0.16
CA TYR A 104 11.74 1.57 -0.77
C TYR A 104 12.71 2.68 -0.39
N LEU A 105 12.21 3.78 0.16
CA LEU A 105 13.04 4.86 0.67
C LEU A 105 13.80 4.43 1.93
N THR A 106 13.19 3.68 2.85
CA THR A 106 13.91 3.18 4.03
C THR A 106 14.97 2.16 3.64
N LEU A 107 14.61 1.19 2.79
CA LEU A 107 15.53 0.17 2.25
C LEU A 107 16.74 0.80 1.56
N LYS A 108 16.56 1.89 0.81
CA LYS A 108 17.67 2.64 0.21
C LYS A 108 18.66 3.15 1.27
N HIS A 109 18.19 3.79 2.35
CA HIS A 109 19.06 4.33 3.40
C HIS A 109 19.79 3.23 4.15
N ILE A 110 19.10 2.12 4.38
CA ILE A 110 19.63 0.88 4.93
C ILE A 110 20.82 0.36 4.12
N ILE A 111 20.67 0.26 2.79
CA ILE A 111 21.72 -0.32 1.94
C ILE A 111 22.94 0.61 1.94
N VAL A 112 22.71 1.93 1.89
CA VAL A 112 23.79 2.93 2.00
C VAL A 112 24.49 2.86 3.35
N TYR A 113 23.78 2.58 4.44
CA TYR A 113 24.36 2.47 5.78
C TYR A 113 25.18 1.20 5.99
N ILE A 114 24.72 0.04 5.51
CA ILE A 114 25.43 -1.25 5.65
C ILE A 114 26.65 -1.31 4.74
N GLY A 115 26.56 -0.72 3.55
CA GLY A 115 27.61 -0.72 2.54
C GLY A 115 27.05 -1.10 1.16
N PRO A 116 27.22 -0.23 0.15
CA PRO A 116 26.73 -0.51 -1.21
C PRO A 116 27.47 -1.67 -1.88
N GLU A 117 28.65 -2.05 -1.38
CA GLU A 117 29.50 -3.12 -1.92
C GLU A 117 28.83 -4.51 -1.85
N TYR A 118 27.88 -4.70 -0.93
CA TYR A 118 27.12 -5.95 -0.81
C TYR A 118 25.85 -5.96 -1.67
N SER A 119 25.50 -4.83 -2.31
CA SER A 119 24.33 -4.74 -3.18
C SER A 119 24.72 -4.94 -4.63
N ARG A 120 24.06 -5.90 -5.30
CA ARG A 120 24.28 -6.18 -6.73
C ARG A 120 23.84 -5.02 -7.63
N LEU A 121 23.07 -4.05 -7.11
CA LEU A 121 22.47 -2.95 -7.86
C LEU A 121 22.57 -1.63 -7.10
N ASN A 122 22.73 -0.53 -7.84
CA ASN A 122 22.76 0.82 -7.27
C ASN A 122 21.42 1.15 -6.57
N PRO A 123 21.40 1.38 -5.25
CA PRO A 123 20.16 1.55 -4.48
C PRO A 123 19.32 2.74 -4.95
N LYS A 124 19.98 3.81 -5.42
CA LYS A 124 19.30 5.03 -5.90
C LYS A 124 18.53 4.79 -7.21
N LEU A 125 19.11 4.02 -8.13
CA LEU A 125 18.51 3.77 -9.45
C LEU A 125 17.35 2.79 -9.31
N PHE A 126 17.56 1.74 -8.52
CA PHE A 126 16.54 0.75 -8.19
C PHE A 126 15.29 1.41 -7.62
N THR A 127 15.40 2.17 -6.52
CA THR A 127 14.23 2.82 -5.89
C THR A 127 13.44 3.69 -6.87
N TRP A 128 14.12 4.43 -7.76
CA TRP A 128 13.45 5.25 -8.77
C TRP A 128 12.73 4.44 -9.85
N ILE A 129 13.31 3.32 -10.29
CA ILE A 129 12.67 2.42 -11.26
C ILE A 129 11.40 1.81 -10.65
N PHE A 130 11.45 1.29 -9.43
CA PHE A 130 10.27 0.65 -8.80
C PHE A 130 9.17 1.65 -8.49
N ILE A 131 9.51 2.85 -7.99
CA ILE A 131 8.51 3.92 -7.84
C ILE A 131 7.93 4.31 -9.21
N GLY A 132 8.73 4.36 -10.27
CA GLY A 132 8.25 4.62 -11.62
C GLY A 132 7.28 3.55 -12.13
N CYS A 133 7.59 2.27 -11.91
CA CYS A 133 6.71 1.15 -12.23
C CYS A 133 5.38 1.24 -11.46
N ASP A 134 5.43 1.57 -10.18
CA ASP A 134 4.27 1.76 -9.31
C ASP A 134 3.41 2.95 -9.73
N VAL A 135 4.02 4.05 -10.19
CA VAL A 135 3.27 5.16 -10.78
C VAL A 135 2.62 4.75 -12.10
N GLY A 136 3.34 3.99 -12.93
CA GLY A 136 2.79 3.44 -14.18
C GLY A 136 1.59 2.53 -13.93
N SER A 137 1.66 1.67 -12.92
CA SER A 137 0.54 0.80 -12.53
C SER A 137 -0.65 1.62 -12.01
N ILE A 138 -0.42 2.68 -11.23
CA ILE A 138 -1.48 3.59 -10.78
C ILE A 138 -2.17 4.26 -11.97
N ILE A 139 -1.41 4.71 -12.97
CA ILE A 139 -1.98 5.33 -14.17
C ILE A 139 -2.87 4.34 -14.92
N LEU A 140 -2.43 3.10 -15.08
CA LEU A 140 -3.26 2.04 -15.69
C LEU A 140 -4.55 1.83 -14.88
N GLN A 141 -4.47 1.75 -13.56
CA GLN A 141 -5.64 1.58 -12.69
C GLN A 141 -6.60 2.78 -12.77
N ALA A 142 -6.07 4.00 -12.80
CA ALA A 142 -6.87 5.21 -12.96
C ALA A 142 -7.54 5.28 -14.34
N ALA A 143 -6.82 4.91 -15.40
CA ALA A 143 -7.36 4.84 -16.76
C ALA A 143 -8.46 3.77 -16.87
N GLY A 144 -8.21 2.55 -16.36
CA GLY A 144 -9.19 1.48 -16.33
C GLY A 144 -10.43 1.82 -15.50
N GLY A 145 -10.24 2.48 -14.34
CA GLY A 145 -11.32 3.02 -13.53
C GLY A 145 -12.10 4.12 -14.24
N GLY A 146 -11.44 4.99 -15.00
CA GLY A 146 -12.08 6.00 -15.84
C GLY A 146 -12.95 5.39 -16.93
N VAL A 147 -12.42 4.40 -17.65
CA VAL A 147 -13.14 3.66 -18.70
C VAL A 147 -14.35 2.94 -18.12
N ALA A 148 -14.19 2.22 -16.99
CA ALA A 148 -15.28 1.53 -16.33
C ALA A 148 -16.37 2.51 -15.84
N ASN A 149 -16.00 3.70 -15.36
CA ASN A 149 -16.96 4.72 -14.94
C ASN A 149 -17.69 5.39 -16.11
N ALA A 150 -17.06 5.51 -17.28
CA ALA A 150 -17.65 6.11 -18.48
C ALA A 150 -18.55 5.14 -19.26
N ALA A 151 -18.46 3.84 -18.99
CA ALA A 151 -19.16 2.78 -19.72
C ALA A 151 -20.69 2.76 -19.52
N GLY A 152 -21.22 3.37 -18.46
CA GLY A 152 -22.66 3.38 -18.18
C GLY A 152 -23.22 1.95 -18.04
N THR A 153 -24.07 1.53 -18.98
CA THR A 153 -24.64 0.17 -19.03
C THR A 153 -23.93 -0.76 -20.03
N ASP A 154 -22.89 -0.29 -20.72
CA ASP A 154 -22.13 -1.10 -21.68
C ASP A 154 -21.20 -2.08 -20.95
N GLN A 155 -21.60 -3.34 -20.94
CA GLN A 155 -20.89 -4.38 -20.21
C GLN A 155 -19.50 -4.66 -20.79
N ASP A 156 -19.29 -4.50 -22.10
CA ASP A 156 -18.00 -4.74 -22.75
C ASP A 156 -16.99 -3.67 -22.34
N MET A 157 -17.44 -2.41 -22.28
CA MET A 157 -16.61 -1.30 -21.81
C MET A 157 -16.31 -1.38 -20.30
N ILE A 158 -17.27 -1.83 -19.49
CA ILE A 158 -17.02 -2.13 -18.06
C ILE A 158 -15.95 -3.23 -17.93
N ASN A 159 -16.07 -4.32 -18.69
CA ASN A 159 -15.13 -5.43 -18.68
C ASN A 159 -13.74 -4.99 -19.16
N ALA A 160 -13.66 -4.17 -20.21
CA ALA A 160 -12.41 -3.59 -20.68
C ALA A 160 -11.74 -2.74 -19.60
N GLY A 161 -12.49 -1.85 -18.93
CA GLY A 161 -12.00 -1.05 -17.81
C GLY A 161 -11.48 -1.93 -16.65
N ASN A 162 -12.24 -2.96 -16.27
CA ASN A 162 -11.83 -3.92 -15.24
C ASN A 162 -10.55 -4.67 -15.61
N ASN A 163 -10.41 -5.12 -16.86
CA ASN A 163 -9.21 -5.79 -17.35
C ASN A 163 -7.97 -4.88 -17.29
N ILE A 164 -8.13 -3.58 -17.60
CA ILE A 164 -7.05 -2.60 -17.48
C ILE A 164 -6.65 -2.40 -16.01
N ILE A 165 -7.61 -2.34 -15.09
CA ILE A 165 -7.33 -2.27 -13.64
C ILE A 165 -6.55 -3.50 -13.18
N ILE A 166 -7.00 -4.70 -13.56
CA ILE A 166 -6.35 -5.98 -13.21
C ILE A 166 -4.92 -6.03 -13.77
N ALA A 167 -4.71 -5.58 -15.01
CA ALA A 167 -3.37 -5.50 -15.61
C ALA A 167 -2.43 -4.59 -14.82
N GLY A 168 -2.93 -3.44 -14.34
CA GLY A 168 -2.18 -2.55 -13.46
C GLY A 168 -1.80 -3.21 -12.14
N ILE A 169 -2.75 -3.90 -11.49
CA ILE A 169 -2.49 -4.63 -10.23
C ILE A 169 -1.45 -5.73 -10.45
N ALA A 170 -1.59 -6.54 -11.51
CA ALA A 170 -0.66 -7.62 -11.82
C ALA A 170 0.77 -7.09 -12.07
N PHE A 171 0.90 -5.98 -12.81
CA PHE A 171 2.18 -5.32 -13.04
C PHE A 171 2.80 -4.80 -11.74
N GLN A 172 2.00 -4.19 -10.87
CA GLN A 172 2.43 -3.74 -9.54
C GLN A 172 2.93 -4.91 -8.68
N VAL A 173 2.14 -5.99 -8.56
CA VAL A 173 2.52 -7.16 -7.76
C VAL A 173 3.79 -7.82 -8.30
N ALA A 174 3.94 -7.93 -9.62
CA ALA A 174 5.14 -8.51 -10.23
C ALA A 174 6.40 -7.69 -9.92
N THR A 175 6.31 -6.36 -10.06
CA THR A 175 7.44 -5.46 -9.79
C THR A 175 7.80 -5.44 -8.30
N MET A 176 6.80 -5.39 -7.41
CA MET A 176 7.02 -5.58 -5.98
C MET A 176 7.69 -6.95 -5.70
N SER A 177 7.19 -8.05 -6.26
CA SER A 177 7.75 -9.38 -5.99
C SER A 177 9.23 -9.48 -6.36
N ILE A 178 9.62 -8.96 -7.52
CA ILE A 178 11.02 -8.89 -7.96
C ILE A 178 11.86 -8.05 -6.98
N CYS A 179 11.33 -6.91 -6.55
CA CYS A 179 12.00 -6.07 -5.56
C CYS A 179 12.23 -6.80 -4.23
N GLY A 180 11.22 -7.53 -3.75
CA GLY A 180 11.32 -8.31 -2.53
C GLY A 180 12.40 -9.39 -2.59
N ILE A 181 12.51 -10.08 -3.72
CA ILE A 181 13.56 -11.09 -3.95
C ILE A 181 14.95 -10.46 -3.92
N LEU A 182 15.13 -9.32 -4.58
CA LEU A 182 16.42 -8.61 -4.62
C LEU A 182 16.82 -8.05 -3.24
N ALA A 183 15.84 -7.53 -2.48
CA ALA A 183 16.06 -7.10 -1.10
C ALA A 183 16.45 -8.29 -0.19
N LEU A 184 15.83 -9.45 -0.40
CA LEU A 184 16.14 -10.68 0.33
C LEU A 184 17.52 -11.25 -0.03
N ASP A 185 17.92 -11.20 -1.29
CA ASP A 185 19.27 -11.58 -1.75
C ASP A 185 20.34 -10.71 -1.08
N PHE A 186 20.15 -9.37 -1.09
CA PHE A 186 21.01 -8.44 -0.36
C PHE A 186 21.08 -8.75 1.14
N PHE A 187 19.94 -9.08 1.73
CA PHE A 187 19.87 -9.41 3.15
C PHE A 187 20.65 -10.68 3.49
N ILE A 188 20.49 -11.76 2.71
CA ILE A 188 21.22 -13.01 2.91
C ILE A 188 22.73 -12.79 2.75
N ALA A 189 23.13 -12.02 1.73
CA ALA A 189 24.53 -11.65 1.51
C ALA A 189 25.11 -10.87 2.70
N SER A 190 24.41 -9.82 3.17
CA SER A 190 24.87 -9.01 4.30
C SER A 190 24.98 -9.81 5.62
N ARG A 191 24.05 -10.75 5.87
CA ARG A 191 24.07 -11.63 7.04
C ARG A 191 25.29 -12.56 7.03
N LYS A 192 25.65 -13.09 5.86
CA LYS A 192 26.79 -14.01 5.71
C LYS A 192 28.11 -13.30 6.04
N HIS A 193 28.26 -12.04 5.65
CA HIS A 193 29.44 -11.23 5.97
C HIS A 193 29.49 -10.78 7.44
N TRP A 194 28.35 -10.41 8.05
CA TRP A 194 28.32 -10.03 9.47
C TRP A 194 28.72 -11.19 10.40
N ARG A 195 28.38 -12.43 10.04
CA ARG A 195 28.78 -13.63 10.81
C ARG A 195 30.27 -13.99 10.67
N GLY A 196 30.99 -13.42 9.71
CA GLY A 196 32.41 -13.71 9.45
C GLY A 196 33.40 -12.67 10.01
N GLY A 197 32.92 -11.54 10.55
CA GLY A 197 33.74 -10.48 11.14
C GLY A 197 34.05 -10.71 12.62
N SER A 198 35.29 -10.41 13.02
CA SER A 198 35.92 -10.76 14.30
C SER A 198 35.22 -10.24 15.59
N PRO A 199 35.48 -10.89 16.74
CA PRO A 199 34.83 -10.60 18.02
C PRO A 199 35.43 -9.35 18.70
N ARG A 200 34.80 -8.19 18.49
CA ARG A 200 34.90 -6.97 19.32
C ARG A 200 33.62 -6.16 19.10
N GLU A 201 32.80 -5.75 20.06
CA GLU A 201 32.78 -5.79 21.52
C GLU A 201 31.32 -5.37 21.85
N ASP A 202 30.65 -6.11 22.72
CA ASP A 202 29.29 -6.06 23.31
C ASP A 202 28.41 -4.78 23.22
N MET A 203 28.96 -3.59 23.00
CA MET A 203 28.21 -2.36 22.69
C MET A 203 27.66 -2.36 21.24
N THR A 204 28.35 -3.03 20.33
CA THR A 204 27.94 -3.22 18.92
C THR A 204 26.81 -4.24 18.79
N GLU A 205 26.70 -5.18 19.73
CA GLU A 205 25.70 -6.26 19.71
C GLU A 205 24.27 -5.74 19.95
N LYS A 206 24.08 -4.82 20.91
CA LYS A 206 22.76 -4.18 21.15
C LYS A 206 22.31 -3.32 19.98
N ARG A 207 23.25 -2.59 19.36
CA ARG A 207 22.97 -1.73 18.19
C ARG A 207 22.69 -2.57 16.94
N GLY A 208 23.42 -3.68 16.76
CA GLY A 208 23.16 -4.69 15.73
C GLY A 208 21.81 -5.37 15.92
N LYS A 209 21.46 -5.82 17.13
CA LYS A 209 20.15 -6.41 17.45
C LYS A 209 19.01 -5.43 17.17
N ARG A 210 19.10 -4.17 17.61
CA ARG A 210 18.08 -3.15 17.32
C ARG A 210 17.90 -2.90 15.83
N MET A 211 19.00 -2.84 15.08
CA MET A 211 18.96 -2.68 13.63
C MET A 211 18.32 -3.90 12.95
N TRP A 212 18.64 -5.12 13.41
CA TRP A 212 18.02 -6.36 12.98
C TRP A 212 16.51 -6.42 13.26
N TRP A 213 16.06 -5.93 14.42
CA TRP A 213 14.63 -5.80 14.72
C TRP A 213 13.94 -4.81 13.77
N GLY A 214 14.58 -3.67 13.47
CA GLY A 214 14.09 -2.73 12.46
C GLY A 214 13.96 -3.38 11.08
N PHE A 215 14.95 -4.17 10.67
CA PHE A 215 14.92 -4.92 9.42
C PHE A 215 13.80 -5.94 9.35
N SER A 216 13.66 -6.76 10.40
CA SER A 216 12.58 -7.76 10.45
C SER A 216 11.21 -7.08 10.41
N ALA A 217 11.06 -5.92 11.06
CA ALA A 217 9.83 -5.13 10.99
C ALA A 217 9.57 -4.60 9.57
N GLU A 218 10.59 -4.11 8.85
CA GLU A 218 10.43 -3.66 7.46
C GLU A 218 10.09 -4.79 6.50
N VAL A 219 10.73 -5.96 6.64
CA VAL A 219 10.41 -7.15 5.82
C VAL A 219 8.99 -7.64 6.11
N ALA A 220 8.58 -7.64 7.38
CA ALA A 220 7.21 -7.98 7.76
C ALA A 220 6.20 -7.00 7.15
N ALA A 221 6.44 -5.69 7.29
CA ALA A 221 5.61 -4.65 6.69
C ALA A 221 5.52 -4.82 5.16
N TYR A 222 6.65 -5.02 4.50
CA TYR A 222 6.71 -5.28 3.06
C TYR A 222 5.87 -6.48 2.64
N THR A 223 6.02 -7.60 3.35
CA THR A 223 5.28 -8.83 3.09
C THR A 223 3.77 -8.62 3.28
N THR A 224 3.36 -7.89 4.32
CA THR A 224 1.93 -7.58 4.52
C THR A 224 1.35 -6.69 3.43
N VAL A 225 2.11 -5.71 2.93
CA VAL A 225 1.67 -4.87 1.79
C VAL A 225 1.59 -5.71 0.51
N LEU A 226 2.56 -6.58 0.26
CA LEU A 226 2.54 -7.47 -0.90
C LEU A 226 1.33 -8.41 -0.87
N ILE A 227 1.05 -9.06 0.26
CA ILE A 227 -0.13 -9.90 0.46
C ILE A 227 -1.39 -9.09 0.16
N ARG A 228 -1.49 -7.88 0.70
CA ARG A 228 -2.64 -7.00 0.44
C ARG A 228 -2.79 -6.67 -1.05
N CYS A 229 -1.71 -6.39 -1.77
CA CYS A 229 -1.74 -6.14 -3.20
C CYS A 229 -2.20 -7.38 -4.01
N ILE A 230 -1.91 -8.59 -3.54
CA ILE A 230 -2.32 -9.85 -4.18
C ILE A 230 -3.81 -10.15 -3.96
N TYR A 231 -4.33 -9.92 -2.76
CA TYR A 231 -5.72 -10.24 -2.38
C TYR A 231 -6.75 -9.15 -2.71
N ARG A 232 -6.28 -8.05 -3.29
CA ARG A 232 -7.11 -6.92 -3.70
C ARG A 232 -7.90 -7.25 -4.97
#